data_AF-A0A2G0E6L1-F1
#
_entry.id   AF-A0A2G0E6L1-F1
#
_cell.length_a   1.000
_cell.length_b   1.000
_cell.length_c   1.000
_cell.angle_alpha   90.00
_cell.angle_beta   90.00
_cell.angle_gamma   90.00
#
_symmetry.space_group_name_H-M   'P 1'
#
loop_
_entity.id
_entity.type
_entity.pdbx_description
1 polymer ?
#
loop_
_entity_poly.entity_id
_entity_poly.type
_entity_poly.pdbx_seq_one_letter_code
_entity_poly.pdbx_strand_id
1 'polypeptide(L)'
;ILGIFFYSFVERFLKKYIRENMQLVFVPLLSLVITVPLTLMVFGPAGVYLGEGLAAAITWMMDINGPISGAIIAGGWNILVIFGIQWAVNPVMISNISAYGFDRIVPLTGAANFGMAGAALGVFLRSKRSKTRSISGSAFASILLAGVTEPTVYGIAIPLKKPFVAACIG
;
A
#
# COMPACT_ATOMS: atom_id res chain seq x y z
N ILE A 1 5.88 3.74 -8.76
CA ILE A 1 5.41 3.49 -10.15
C ILE A 1 5.48 4.77 -10.99
N LEU A 2 4.77 5.84 -10.62
CA LEU A 2 4.78 7.10 -11.38
C LEU A 2 6.15 7.77 -11.47
N GLY A 3 6.96 7.71 -10.40
CA GLY A 3 8.35 8.19 -10.46
C GLY A 3 9.25 7.39 -11.43
N ILE A 4 9.03 6.09 -11.59
CA ILE A 4 9.78 5.24 -12.54
C ILE A 4 9.36 5.55 -13.97
N PHE A 5 8.07 5.84 -14.19
CA PHE A 5 7.56 6.29 -15.48
C PHE A 5 8.18 7.64 -15.90
N PHE A 6 8.23 8.60 -14.98
CA PHE A 6 8.88 9.88 -15.21
C PHE A 6 10.40 9.73 -15.42
N TYR A 7 11.06 8.89 -14.61
CA TYR A 7 12.46 8.55 -14.77
C TYR A 7 12.77 8.02 -16.17
N SER A 8 11.94 7.11 -16.71
CA SER A 8 12.10 6.56 -18.06
C SER A 8 12.08 7.65 -19.14
N PHE A 9 11.24 8.69 -18.98
CA PHE A 9 11.19 9.81 -19.91
C PHE A 9 12.44 10.69 -19.81
N VAL A 10 12.86 11.03 -18.58
CA VAL A 10 14.05 11.86 -18.32
C VAL A 10 15.32 11.14 -18.78
N GLU A 11 15.45 9.84 -18.53
CA GLU A 11 16.59 9.03 -18.94
C GLU A 11 16.72 9.01 -20.47
N ARG A 12 15.61 8.83 -21.18
CA ARG A 12 15.58 8.80 -22.65
C ARG A 12 15.92 10.16 -23.27
N PHE A 13 15.55 11.25 -22.59
CA PHE A 13 15.93 12.60 -22.98
C PHE A 13 17.43 12.86 -22.75
N LEU A 14 17.97 12.48 -21.59
CA LEU A 14 19.39 12.66 -21.26
C LEU A 14 20.32 11.82 -22.15
N LYS A 15 19.92 10.61 -22.54
CA LYS A 15 20.66 9.78 -23.52
C LYS A 15 20.81 10.44 -24.90
N LYS A 16 19.93 11.38 -25.29
CA LYS A 16 20.08 12.12 -26.56
C LYS A 16 21.14 13.21 -26.51
N TYR A 17 21.44 13.77 -25.33
CA TYR A 17 22.35 14.90 -25.17
C TYR A 17 23.72 14.50 -24.61
N ILE A 18 23.80 13.41 -23.85
CA ILE A 18 25.05 12.96 -23.22
C ILE A 18 25.80 12.01 -24.15
N ARG A 19 27.11 12.24 -24.33
CA ARG A 19 28.00 11.40 -25.15
C ARG A 19 28.10 9.98 -24.56
N GLU A 20 28.11 8.98 -25.44
CA GLU A 20 28.04 7.54 -25.12
C GLU A 20 28.99 7.09 -24.00
N ASN A 21 30.23 7.59 -24.00
CA ASN A 21 31.28 7.28 -23.02
C ASN A 21 30.93 7.73 -21.59
N MET A 22 30.08 8.73 -21.43
CA MET A 22 29.69 9.31 -20.13
C MET A 22 28.29 8.89 -19.69
N GLN A 23 27.54 8.19 -20.54
CA GLN A 23 26.15 7.83 -20.26
C GLN A 23 26.01 6.87 -19.08
N LEU A 24 26.96 5.97 -18.87
CA LEU A 24 26.92 4.99 -17.77
C LEU A 24 26.89 5.64 -16.37
N VAL A 25 27.40 6.86 -16.23
CA VAL A 25 27.48 7.56 -14.94
C VAL A 25 26.52 8.75 -14.90
N PHE A 26 26.55 9.62 -15.91
CA PHE A 26 25.84 10.88 -15.87
C PHE A 26 24.34 10.75 -16.15
N VAL A 27 23.92 9.82 -17.02
CA VAL A 27 22.49 9.61 -17.31
C VAL A 27 21.73 9.17 -16.07
N PRO A 28 22.10 8.07 -15.37
CA PRO A 28 21.35 7.66 -14.19
C PRO A 28 21.45 8.66 -13.04
N LEU A 29 22.61 9.31 -12.85
CA LEU A 29 22.80 10.30 -11.80
C LEU A 29 21.92 11.54 -12.00
N LEU A 30 21.94 12.15 -13.19
CA LEU A 30 21.10 13.32 -13.50
C LEU A 30 19.62 12.94 -13.55
N SER A 31 19.29 11.75 -14.05
CA SER A 31 17.90 11.26 -14.05
C SER A 31 17.35 11.15 -12.64
N LEU A 32 18.13 10.62 -11.69
CA LEU A 32 17.76 10.54 -10.27
C LEU A 32 17.64 11.92 -9.64
N VAL A 33 18.66 12.78 -9.81
CA VAL A 33 18.70 14.14 -9.23
C VAL A 33 17.53 15.00 -9.72
N ILE A 34 17.05 14.80 -10.94
CA ILE A 34 15.90 15.53 -11.47
C ILE A 34 14.59 14.85 -11.03
N THR A 35 14.50 13.52 -11.14
CA THR A 35 13.27 12.78 -10.89
C THR A 35 12.86 12.82 -9.42
N VAL A 36 13.79 12.65 -8.48
CA VAL A 36 13.48 12.58 -7.04
C VAL A 36 12.83 13.86 -6.51
N PRO A 37 13.41 15.07 -6.66
CA PRO A 37 12.79 16.29 -6.16
C PRO A 37 11.50 16.65 -6.91
N LEU A 38 11.42 16.41 -8.22
CA LEU A 38 10.17 16.65 -8.98
C LEU A 38 9.05 15.71 -8.54
N THR A 39 9.37 14.43 -8.32
CA THR A 39 8.38 13.49 -7.80
C THR A 39 7.94 13.88 -6.40
N LEU A 40 8.85 14.31 -5.52
CA LEU A 40 8.47 14.80 -4.20
C LEU A 40 7.62 16.08 -4.25
N MET A 41 7.95 17.05 -5.12
CA MET A 41 7.18 18.29 -5.25
C MET A 41 5.78 18.09 -5.85
N VAL A 42 5.59 17.11 -6.73
CA VAL A 42 4.30 16.85 -7.36
C VAL A 42 3.49 15.82 -6.58
N PHE A 43 4.09 14.68 -6.25
CA PHE A 43 3.41 13.59 -5.55
C PHE A 43 3.32 13.81 -4.04
N GLY A 44 4.19 14.63 -3.44
CA GLY A 44 4.07 15.03 -2.04
C GLY A 44 2.74 15.70 -1.74
N PRO A 45 2.47 16.90 -2.29
CA PRO A 45 1.21 17.60 -2.04
C PRO A 45 -0.01 16.85 -2.58
N ALA A 46 0.09 16.19 -3.74
CA ALA A 46 -1.01 15.36 -4.25
C ALA A 46 -1.34 14.20 -3.29
N GLY A 47 -0.33 13.57 -2.69
CA GLY A 47 -0.51 12.54 -1.66
C GLY A 47 -1.18 13.08 -0.41
N VAL A 48 -0.80 14.29 0.03
CA VAL A 48 -1.43 14.97 1.17
C VAL A 48 -2.91 15.26 0.90
N TYR A 49 -3.24 15.91 -0.21
CA TYR A 49 -4.65 16.22 -0.55
C TYR A 49 -5.50 14.96 -0.74
N LEU A 50 -4.96 13.91 -1.37
CA LEU A 50 -5.66 12.63 -1.50
C LEU A 50 -5.87 11.94 -0.15
N GLY A 51 -4.86 11.96 0.72
CA GLY A 51 -4.94 11.44 2.07
C GLY A 51 -5.98 12.19 2.91
N GLU A 52 -6.01 13.52 2.82
CA GLU A 52 -6.94 14.38 3.54
C GLU A 52 -8.37 14.12 3.06
N GLY A 53 -8.58 14.02 1.74
CA GLY A 53 -9.87 13.66 1.17
C GLY A 53 -10.35 12.28 1.60
N LEU A 54 -9.46 11.27 1.62
CA LEU A 54 -9.77 9.93 2.11
C LEU A 54 -10.08 9.92 3.61
N ALA A 55 -9.31 10.63 4.43
CA ALA A 55 -9.55 10.73 5.87
C ALA A 55 -10.87 11.44 6.17
N ALA A 56 -11.21 12.51 5.43
CA ALA A 56 -12.49 13.18 5.53
C ALA A 56 -13.65 12.24 5.14
N ALA A 57 -13.50 11.47 4.06
CA ALA A 57 -14.50 10.47 3.64
C ALA A 57 -14.68 9.36 4.69
N ILE A 58 -13.59 8.85 5.25
CA ILE A 58 -13.62 7.83 6.33
C ILE A 58 -14.32 8.38 7.56
N THR A 59 -13.98 9.61 7.98
CA THR A 59 -14.58 10.25 9.16
C THR A 59 -16.07 10.50 8.95
N TRP A 60 -16.46 11.00 7.77
CA TRP A 60 -17.86 11.18 7.40
C TRP A 60 -18.65 9.87 7.44
N MET A 61 -18.09 8.77 6.94
CA MET A 61 -18.73 7.45 7.03
C MET A 61 -18.86 6.98 8.49
N MET A 62 -17.84 7.21 9.30
CA MET A 62 -17.87 6.84 10.72
C MET A 62 -18.91 7.60 11.53
N ASP A 63 -19.16 8.88 11.21
CA ASP A 63 -20.14 9.71 11.92
C ASP A 63 -21.59 9.30 11.60
N ILE A 64 -21.84 8.59 10.50
CA ILE A 64 -23.17 8.03 10.18
C ILE A 64 -23.45 6.77 11.03
N ASN A 65 -22.55 5.79 11.00
CA ASN A 65 -22.71 4.53 11.75
C ASN A 65 -21.37 3.82 11.97
N GLY A 66 -20.68 4.18 13.07
CA GLY A 66 -19.31 3.74 13.39
C GLY A 66 -19.00 2.26 13.16
N PRO A 67 -19.79 1.30 13.68
CA PRO A 67 -19.51 -0.14 13.52
C PRO A 67 -19.63 -0.65 12.08
N ILE A 68 -20.68 -0.25 11.35
CA ILE A 68 -20.92 -0.71 9.98
C ILE A 68 -19.90 -0.08 9.03
N SER A 69 -19.65 1.22 9.19
CA SER A 69 -18.66 1.95 8.41
C SER A 69 -17.25 1.41 8.68
N GLY A 70 -16.92 1.09 9.94
CA GLY A 70 -15.65 0.46 10.28
C GLY A 70 -15.44 -0.89 9.58
N ALA A 71 -16.46 -1.73 9.52
CA ALA A 71 -16.40 -3.01 8.80
C ALA A 71 -16.20 -2.82 7.29
N ILE A 72 -16.92 -1.87 6.68
CA ILE A 72 -16.79 -1.56 5.24
C ILE A 72 -15.41 -1.01 4.93
N ILE A 73 -14.89 -0.10 5.76
CA ILE A 73 -13.58 0.52 5.58
C ILE A 73 -12.46 -0.50 5.78
N ALA A 74 -12.53 -1.33 6.82
CA ALA A 74 -11.54 -2.38 7.07
C ALA A 74 -11.54 -3.42 5.93
N GLY A 75 -12.71 -3.83 5.44
CA GLY A 75 -12.81 -4.73 4.29
C GLY A 75 -12.28 -4.09 2.99
N GLY A 76 -12.60 -2.81 2.76
CA GLY A 76 -12.14 -2.04 1.62
C GLY A 76 -10.66 -1.66 1.67
N TRP A 77 -10.04 -1.66 2.85
CA TRP A 77 -8.62 -1.31 3.04
C TRP A 77 -7.71 -2.21 2.22
N ASN A 78 -8.02 -3.51 2.12
CA ASN A 78 -7.28 -4.46 1.31
C ASN A 78 -7.25 -4.10 -0.19
N ILE A 79 -8.28 -3.40 -0.68
CA ILE A 79 -8.30 -2.88 -2.07
C ILE A 79 -7.32 -1.71 -2.19
N LEU A 80 -7.28 -0.80 -1.20
CA LEU A 80 -6.32 0.30 -1.16
C LEU A 80 -4.87 -0.19 -1.10
N VAL A 81 -4.62 -1.30 -0.40
CA VAL A 81 -3.31 -1.98 -0.36
C VAL A 81 -2.89 -2.42 -1.76
N ILE A 82 -3.79 -3.05 -2.53
CA ILE A 82 -3.50 -3.54 -3.89
C ILE A 82 -3.04 -2.39 -4.81
N PHE A 83 -3.67 -1.23 -4.70
CA PHE A 83 -3.34 -0.05 -5.49
C PHE A 83 -2.18 0.78 -4.89
N GLY A 84 -1.72 0.45 -3.69
CA GLY A 84 -0.67 1.17 -2.98
C GLY A 84 -1.08 2.58 -2.49
N ILE A 85 -2.36 2.92 -2.53
CA ILE A 85 -2.89 4.24 -2.13
C ILE A 85 -2.81 4.41 -0.61
N GLN A 86 -2.76 3.31 0.15
CA GLN A 86 -2.58 3.34 1.60
C GLN A 86 -1.39 4.20 2.07
N TRP A 87 -0.31 4.25 1.29
CA TRP A 87 0.88 5.03 1.64
C TRP A 87 0.62 6.54 1.59
N ALA A 88 -0.35 7.00 0.80
CA ALA A 88 -0.80 8.39 0.79
C ALA A 88 -1.64 8.75 2.03
N VAL A 89 -2.22 7.76 2.70
CA VAL A 89 -3.05 7.96 3.91
C VAL A 89 -2.17 8.04 5.17
N ASN A 90 -1.01 7.38 5.20
CA ASN A 90 -0.09 7.38 6.36
C ASN A 90 0.31 8.79 6.87
N PRO A 91 0.70 9.76 6.02
CA PRO A 91 1.01 11.12 6.49
C PRO A 91 -0.16 11.79 7.19
N VAL A 92 -1.38 11.53 6.73
CA VAL A 92 -2.60 12.08 7.33
C VAL A 92 -2.91 11.43 8.67
N MET A 93 -2.65 10.12 8.80
CA MET A 93 -2.75 9.44 10.10
C MET A 93 -1.76 10.04 11.12
N ILE A 94 -0.54 10.37 10.70
CA ILE A 94 0.45 11.07 11.56
C ILE A 94 -0.04 12.48 11.90
N SER A 95 -0.58 13.21 10.93
CA SER A 95 -1.16 14.55 11.13
C SER A 95 -2.32 14.52 12.13
N ASN A 96 -3.23 13.54 12.02
CA ASN A 96 -4.35 13.35 12.92
C ASN A 96 -3.88 13.07 14.36
N ILE A 97 -2.87 12.22 14.54
CA ILE A 97 -2.27 11.98 15.87
C ILE A 97 -1.66 13.27 16.42
N SER A 98 -0.98 14.06 15.58
CA SER A 98 -0.39 15.34 16.00
C SER A 98 -1.44 16.40 16.35
N ALA A 99 -2.58 16.43 15.67
CA ALA A 99 -3.63 17.44 15.84
C ALA A 99 -4.63 17.08 16.95
N TYR A 100 -5.04 15.81 17.03
CA TYR A 100 -6.11 15.34 17.92
C TYR A 100 -5.62 14.40 19.01
N GLY A 101 -4.35 13.98 19.00
CA GLY A 101 -3.78 13.03 19.95
C GLY A 101 -4.12 11.55 19.67
N PHE A 102 -5.01 11.28 18.71
CA PHE A 102 -5.42 9.94 18.29
C PHE A 102 -5.83 9.93 16.81
N ASP A 103 -5.82 8.74 16.20
CA ASP A 103 -6.31 8.54 14.84
C ASP A 103 -7.31 7.38 14.79
N ARG A 104 -8.39 7.59 14.03
CA ARG A 104 -9.50 6.63 13.89
C ARG A 104 -9.24 5.59 12.78
N ILE A 105 -8.27 5.83 11.90
CA ILE A 105 -7.96 5.00 10.74
C ILE A 105 -7.00 3.88 11.14
N VAL A 106 -5.99 4.16 11.96
CA VAL A 106 -4.98 3.19 12.44
C VAL A 106 -5.63 1.89 12.94
N PRO A 107 -6.65 1.90 13.83
CA PRO A 107 -7.26 0.66 14.31
C PRO A 107 -7.96 -0.13 13.22
N LEU A 108 -8.56 0.55 12.22
CA LEU A 108 -9.23 -0.09 11.07
C LEU A 108 -8.21 -0.79 10.16
N THR A 109 -7.05 -0.18 9.95
CA THR A 109 -5.95 -0.80 9.20
C THR A 109 -5.43 -2.06 9.90
N GLY A 110 -5.35 -2.02 11.24
CA GLY A 110 -4.98 -3.18 12.06
C GLY A 110 -5.97 -4.32 11.89
N ALA A 111 -7.27 -4.04 11.98
CA ALA A 111 -8.32 -5.04 11.78
C ALA A 111 -8.24 -5.68 10.38
N ALA A 112 -8.02 -4.88 9.33
CA ALA A 112 -7.83 -5.38 7.96
C ALA A 112 -6.60 -6.31 7.84
N ASN A 113 -5.49 -5.94 8.49
CA ASN A 113 -4.28 -6.76 8.51
C ASN A 113 -4.51 -8.10 9.22
N PHE A 114 -5.26 -8.10 10.33
CA PHE A 114 -5.62 -9.33 11.03
C PHE A 114 -6.59 -10.21 10.22
N GLY A 115 -7.55 -9.63 9.50
CA GLY A 115 -8.40 -10.39 8.56
C GLY A 115 -7.58 -11.07 7.46
N MET A 116 -6.58 -10.36 6.93
CA MET A 116 -5.61 -10.93 5.99
C MET A 116 -4.75 -12.04 6.59
N ALA A 117 -4.30 -11.87 7.84
CA ALA A 117 -3.59 -12.92 8.56
C ALA A 117 -4.48 -14.17 8.75
N GLY A 118 -5.75 -13.97 9.12
CA GLY A 118 -6.76 -15.03 9.23
C GLY A 118 -6.96 -15.78 7.91
N ALA A 119 -7.06 -15.04 6.79
CA ALA A 119 -7.15 -15.64 5.46
C ALA A 119 -5.88 -16.44 5.08
N ALA A 120 -4.68 -15.92 5.38
CA ALA A 120 -3.42 -16.63 5.16
C ALA A 120 -3.35 -17.93 5.98
N LEU A 121 -3.74 -17.86 7.26
CA LEU A 121 -3.79 -19.02 8.15
C LEU A 121 -4.83 -20.04 7.68
N GLY A 122 -6.00 -19.58 7.24
CA GLY A 122 -7.05 -20.44 6.67
C GLY A 122 -6.57 -21.19 5.43
N VAL A 123 -5.81 -20.53 4.54
CA VAL A 123 -5.19 -21.19 3.38
C VAL A 123 -4.08 -22.16 3.82
N PHE A 124 -3.28 -21.80 4.83
CA PHE A 124 -2.25 -22.68 5.40
C PHE A 124 -2.83 -24.00 5.92
N LEU A 125 -3.96 -23.93 6.64
CA LEU A 125 -4.62 -25.10 7.23
C LEU A 125 -5.37 -25.94 6.18
N ARG A 126 -5.98 -25.29 5.18
CA ARG A 126 -6.82 -25.98 4.19
C ARG A 126 -6.04 -26.51 2.98
N SER A 127 -4.88 -25.95 2.66
CA SER A 127 -4.15 -26.29 1.44
C SER A 127 -3.42 -27.63 1.54
N LYS A 128 -3.71 -28.52 0.59
CA LYS A 128 -3.01 -29.81 0.43
C LYS A 128 -1.73 -29.70 -0.41
N ARG A 129 -1.52 -28.58 -1.11
CA ARG A 129 -0.33 -28.37 -1.95
C ARG A 129 0.81 -27.80 -1.11
N SER A 130 1.93 -28.51 -1.04
CA SER A 130 3.14 -28.12 -0.29
C SER A 130 3.58 -26.68 -0.58
N LYS A 131 3.63 -26.30 -1.86
CA LYS A 131 4.02 -24.94 -2.28
C LYS A 131 3.10 -23.84 -1.73
N THR A 132 1.78 -24.00 -1.89
CA THR A 132 0.80 -23.01 -1.38
C THR A 132 0.78 -22.95 0.13
N ARG A 133 0.97 -24.10 0.82
CA ARG A 133 1.06 -24.16 2.27
C ARG A 133 2.31 -23.43 2.79
N SER A 134 3.48 -23.66 2.20
CA SER A 134 4.70 -22.95 2.59
C SER A 134 4.60 -21.42 2.39
N ILE A 135 4.03 -20.98 1.26
CA ILE A 135 3.78 -19.56 0.99
C ILE A 135 2.79 -18.97 2.03
N SER A 136 1.74 -19.71 2.39
CA SER A 136 0.74 -19.22 3.34
C SER A 136 1.27 -19.11 4.77
N GLY A 137 2.12 -20.04 5.20
CA GLY A 137 2.75 -19.99 6.52
C GLY A 137 3.75 -18.83 6.65
N SER A 138 4.57 -18.61 5.63
CA SER A 138 5.52 -17.48 5.60
C SER A 138 4.80 -16.13 5.50
N ALA A 139 3.74 -16.04 4.71
CA ALA A 139 2.94 -14.82 4.58
C ALA A 139 2.16 -14.49 5.87
N PHE A 140 1.63 -15.51 6.56
CA PHE A 140 1.04 -15.34 7.89
C PHE A 140 2.06 -14.81 8.92
N ALA A 141 3.25 -15.42 8.97
CA ALA A 141 4.31 -14.96 9.86
C ALA A 141 4.77 -13.52 9.53
N SER A 142 4.81 -13.15 8.25
CA SER A 142 5.13 -11.79 7.80
C SER A 142 4.11 -10.75 8.30
N ILE A 143 2.82 -11.07 8.26
CA ILE A 143 1.79 -10.16 8.80
C ILE A 143 1.90 -10.09 10.32
N LEU A 144 2.06 -11.23 10.99
CA LEU A 144 2.06 -11.27 12.46
C LEU A 144 3.29 -10.58 13.07
N LEU A 145 4.47 -10.79 12.47
CA LEU A 145 5.74 -10.29 13.01
C LEU A 145 6.13 -8.92 12.48
N ALA A 146 5.86 -8.65 11.20
CA ALA A 146 6.30 -7.43 10.53
C ALA A 146 5.14 -6.50 10.14
N GLY A 147 3.87 -6.93 10.25
CA GLY A 147 2.72 -6.15 9.80
C GLY A 147 2.63 -5.98 8.28
N VAL A 148 3.43 -6.73 7.52
CA VAL A 148 3.56 -6.58 6.06
C VAL A 148 2.55 -7.52 5.39
N THR A 149 1.59 -6.93 4.67
CA THR A 149 0.46 -7.64 4.05
C THR A 149 0.68 -7.97 2.57
N GLU A 150 1.63 -7.31 1.92
CA GLU A 150 2.01 -7.49 0.52
C GLU A 150 2.25 -8.96 0.12
N PRO A 151 3.01 -9.79 0.86
CA PRO A 151 3.21 -11.19 0.47
C PRO A 151 1.90 -12.00 0.48
N THR A 152 0.95 -11.64 1.36
CA THR A 152 -0.37 -12.27 1.43
C THR A 152 -1.29 -11.77 0.32
N VAL A 153 -1.31 -10.46 0.06
CA VAL A 153 -2.14 -9.86 -1.01
C VAL A 153 -1.77 -10.48 -2.36
N TYR A 154 -0.49 -10.38 -2.72
CA TYR A 154 -0.03 -10.77 -4.06
C TYR A 154 0.23 -12.27 -4.17
N GLY A 155 0.66 -12.93 -3.09
CA GLY A 155 0.97 -14.37 -3.11
C GLY A 155 -0.23 -15.29 -2.94
N ILE A 156 -1.33 -14.81 -2.32
CA ILE A 156 -2.44 -15.66 -1.89
C ILE A 156 -3.79 -15.04 -2.28
N ALA A 157 -4.05 -13.80 -1.87
CA ALA A 157 -5.38 -13.19 -1.97
C ALA A 157 -5.82 -12.97 -3.43
N ILE A 158 -4.97 -12.33 -4.25
CA ILE A 158 -5.21 -12.11 -5.68
C ILE A 158 -5.34 -13.43 -6.48
N PRO A 159 -4.40 -14.40 -6.40
CA PRO A 159 -4.48 -15.61 -7.22
C PRO A 159 -5.64 -16.52 -6.85
N LEU A 160 -6.02 -16.59 -5.57
CA LEU A 160 -7.07 -17.50 -5.12
C LEU A 160 -8.47 -16.86 -5.06
N LYS A 161 -8.57 -15.51 -5.08
CA LYS A 161 -9.79 -14.66 -5.02
C LYS A 161 -10.71 -14.88 -3.82
N LYS A 162 -11.01 -16.13 -3.46
CA LYS A 162 -11.80 -16.53 -2.28
C LYS A 162 -11.16 -16.09 -0.96
N PRO A 163 -9.83 -16.19 -0.75
CA PRO A 163 -9.21 -15.70 0.49
C PRO A 163 -9.24 -14.18 0.60
N PHE A 164 -9.27 -13.46 -0.53
CA PHE A 164 -9.41 -12.00 -0.52
C PHE A 164 -10.80 -11.59 -0.01
N VAL A 165 -11.85 -12.23 -0.51
CA VAL A 165 -13.22 -11.97 -0.03
C VAL A 165 -13.37 -12.38 1.43
N ALA A 166 -12.78 -13.51 1.85
CA ALA A 166 -12.77 -13.92 3.25
C ALA A 166 -12.04 -12.88 4.14
N ALA A 167 -10.88 -12.38 3.71
CA ALA A 167 -10.14 -11.34 4.44
C ALA A 167 -10.91 -10.01 4.52
N CYS A 168 -11.71 -9.67 3.50
CA CYS A 168 -12.56 -8.48 3.51
C CYS A 168 -13.78 -8.61 4.44
N ILE A 169 -14.24 -9.83 4.70
CA ILE A 169 -15.39 -10.11 5.58
C ILE A 169 -14.95 -10.27 7.04
N GLY A 170 -13.73 -10.78 7.28
CA GLY A 170 -13.18 -11.05 8.60
C GLY A 170 -12.70 -12.48 8.73
#